data_AF-A0A959BK26-F1
#
_entry.id   AF-A0A959BK26-F1
#
_cell.length_a   1.000
_cell.length_b   1.000
_cell.length_c   1.000
_cell.angle_alpha   90.00
_cell.angle_beta   90.00
_cell.angle_gamma   90.00
#
_symmetry.space_group_name_H-M   'P 1'
#
loop_
_entity.id
_entity.type
_entity.pdbx_description
1 polymer ?
#
loop_
_entity_poly.entity_id
_entity_poly.type
_entity_poly.pdbx_seq_one_letter_code
_entity_poly.pdbx_strand_id
1 'polypeptide(L)'
;DCDDNDPGSSAQPGDGGEDGDDATVNEKKNKNCNCAGTPTACTGIGDADGDGICTGTDCDDRNAAITTKPGDACDDGNPNTSGEVIQADCSCGGGTIKAPPVRACARISDNKDDAEEDGDGNVSLSSTDLELANDPKDGDQAIGLRFAGLGIPPGAAITGAYLQFTVDEN
;
A
#
# COMPACT_ATOMS: atom_id res chain seq x y z
N ASP A 1 -54.10 13.11 -17.59
CA ASP A 1 -52.91 13.79 -18.08
C ASP A 1 -52.04 14.07 -16.87
N CYS A 2 -50.72 13.91 -16.98
CA CYS A 2 -49.80 14.32 -15.92
C CYS A 2 -49.26 15.75 -16.14
N ASP A 3 -49.78 16.47 -17.14
CA ASP A 3 -49.49 17.87 -17.40
C ASP A 3 -50.79 18.68 -17.58
N ASP A 4 -51.44 19.00 -16.46
CA ASP A 4 -52.72 19.73 -16.47
C ASP A 4 -52.59 21.19 -16.99
N ASN A 5 -51.37 21.70 -17.26
CA ASN A 5 -51.13 23.08 -17.69
C ASN A 5 -50.55 23.22 -19.11
N ASP A 6 -50.21 22.12 -19.79
CA ASP A 6 -49.79 22.15 -21.20
C ASP A 6 -50.63 21.16 -22.04
N PRO A 7 -51.68 21.62 -22.74
CA PRO A 7 -52.53 20.76 -23.55
C PRO A 7 -51.83 20.14 -24.77
N GLY A 8 -50.55 20.44 -25.02
CA GLY A 8 -49.70 19.78 -26.01
C GLY A 8 -48.76 18.71 -25.44
N SER A 9 -48.66 18.60 -24.11
CA SER A 9 -47.77 17.69 -23.40
C SER A 9 -48.41 16.32 -23.27
N SER A 10 -47.74 15.26 -23.73
CA SER A 10 -48.26 13.89 -23.68
C SER A 10 -47.84 13.14 -22.41
N ALA A 11 -47.58 13.83 -21.30
CA ALA A 11 -47.05 13.21 -20.10
C ALA A 11 -48.06 12.23 -19.48
N GLN A 12 -47.70 10.94 -19.41
CA GLN A 12 -48.52 9.87 -18.85
C GLN A 12 -47.83 9.16 -17.67
N PRO A 13 -48.60 8.47 -16.81
CA PRO A 13 -48.02 7.52 -15.86
C PRO A 13 -47.14 6.49 -16.58
N GLY A 14 -45.91 6.30 -16.11
CA GLY A 14 -44.90 5.44 -16.72
C GLY A 14 -43.84 6.17 -17.55
N ASP A 15 -44.07 7.44 -17.89
CA ASP A 15 -43.06 8.30 -18.51
C ASP A 15 -41.94 8.61 -17.52
N GLY A 16 -40.77 8.97 -18.08
CA GLY A 16 -39.65 9.48 -17.29
C GLY A 16 -40.03 10.76 -16.55
N GLY A 17 -39.44 10.94 -15.39
CA GLY A 17 -39.58 12.14 -14.57
C GLY A 17 -38.34 12.33 -13.72
N GLU A 18 -38.18 13.53 -13.16
CA GLU A 18 -37.14 13.82 -12.16
C GLU A 18 -37.87 14.18 -10.86
N ASP A 19 -37.66 13.45 -9.76
CA ASP A 19 -38.26 13.79 -8.45
C ASP A 19 -37.38 14.71 -7.60
N GLY A 20 -36.16 14.98 -8.08
CA GLY A 20 -35.18 15.82 -7.39
C GLY A 20 -34.59 15.16 -6.14
N ASP A 21 -34.85 13.85 -5.94
CA ASP A 21 -34.17 13.00 -4.97
C ASP A 21 -33.09 12.20 -5.71
N ASP A 22 -31.88 12.75 -5.64
CA ASP A 22 -30.61 12.20 -6.09
C ASP A 22 -30.31 10.79 -5.51
N ALA A 23 -31.09 10.32 -4.55
CA ALA A 23 -30.98 8.97 -4.00
C ALA A 23 -31.98 7.94 -4.58
N THR A 24 -32.66 8.28 -5.68
CA THR A 24 -33.47 7.34 -6.45
C THR A 24 -33.02 7.30 -7.90
N VAL A 25 -33.22 6.16 -8.57
CA VAL A 25 -32.87 5.99 -9.99
C VAL A 25 -34.04 5.42 -10.77
N ASN A 26 -34.03 5.59 -12.10
CA ASN A 26 -35.11 5.15 -12.99
C ASN A 26 -36.47 5.74 -12.60
N GLU A 27 -36.48 7.04 -12.31
CA GLU A 27 -37.67 7.77 -11.92
C GLU A 27 -38.75 7.72 -12.99
N LYS A 28 -39.95 7.35 -12.55
CA LYS A 28 -41.15 7.28 -13.41
C LYS A 28 -42.33 7.95 -12.74
N LYS A 29 -43.17 8.59 -13.56
CA LYS A 29 -44.44 9.14 -13.10
C LYS A 29 -45.37 8.00 -12.66
N ASN A 30 -45.82 8.02 -11.41
CA ASN A 30 -46.78 7.04 -10.90
C ASN A 30 -48.22 7.38 -11.35
N LYS A 31 -49.22 6.59 -10.93
CA LYS A 31 -50.64 6.81 -11.29
C LYS A 31 -51.21 8.15 -10.82
N ASN A 32 -50.56 8.77 -9.83
CA ASN A 32 -50.92 10.06 -9.29
C ASN A 32 -50.04 11.18 -9.88
N CYS A 33 -49.27 10.88 -10.93
CA CYS A 33 -48.36 11.80 -11.62
C CYS A 33 -47.21 12.35 -10.77
N ASN A 34 -46.90 11.71 -9.63
CA ASN A 34 -45.68 12.02 -8.89
C ASN A 34 -44.51 11.25 -9.53
N CYS A 35 -43.38 11.93 -9.73
CA CYS A 35 -42.11 11.28 -10.02
C CYS A 35 -41.67 10.51 -8.77
N ALA A 36 -41.30 9.24 -8.95
CA ALA A 36 -40.69 8.43 -7.91
C ALA A 36 -39.75 7.41 -8.56
N GLY A 37 -38.52 7.31 -8.05
CA GLY A 37 -37.55 6.31 -8.51
C GLY A 37 -37.49 5.03 -7.67
N THR A 38 -36.57 4.15 -8.09
CA THR A 38 -36.15 2.98 -7.32
C THR A 38 -35.13 3.44 -6.28
N PRO A 39 -35.33 3.15 -4.98
CA PRO A 39 -34.37 3.48 -3.93
C PRO A 39 -32.97 2.93 -4.21
N THR A 40 -31.93 3.76 -4.08
CA THR A 40 -30.54 3.31 -4.05
C THR A 40 -30.07 3.05 -2.60
N ALA A 41 -28.81 2.66 -2.43
CA ALA A 41 -28.19 2.60 -1.10
C ALA A 41 -28.14 3.97 -0.40
N CYS A 42 -28.33 5.06 -1.15
CA CYS A 42 -28.24 6.43 -0.66
C CYS A 42 -29.58 7.04 -0.28
N THR A 43 -30.70 6.29 -0.32
CA THR A 43 -32.03 6.84 -0.02
C THR A 43 -32.08 7.48 1.36
N GLY A 44 -32.40 8.78 1.40
CA GLY A 44 -32.41 9.61 2.61
C GLY A 44 -31.05 10.18 3.04
N ILE A 45 -29.99 9.91 2.27
CA ILE A 45 -28.62 10.43 2.46
C ILE A 45 -28.22 11.35 1.29
N GLY A 46 -28.60 11.00 0.05
CA GLY A 46 -28.25 11.74 -1.18
C GLY A 46 -27.01 11.16 -1.89
N ASP A 47 -26.89 11.44 -3.20
CA ASP A 47 -25.76 11.13 -4.10
C ASP A 47 -25.62 12.29 -5.10
N ALA A 48 -24.96 13.36 -4.66
CA ALA A 48 -25.06 14.69 -5.27
C ALA A 48 -24.44 14.81 -6.68
N ASP A 49 -23.51 13.93 -7.04
CA ASP A 49 -22.90 13.91 -8.37
C ASP A 49 -23.22 12.64 -9.19
N GLY A 50 -23.89 11.65 -8.58
CA GLY A 50 -24.43 10.48 -9.24
C GLY A 50 -23.40 9.40 -9.54
N ASP A 51 -22.29 9.33 -8.78
CA ASP A 51 -21.25 8.32 -8.94
C ASP A 51 -21.54 6.99 -8.21
N GLY A 52 -22.61 6.97 -7.41
CA GLY A 52 -23.05 5.82 -6.63
C GLY A 52 -22.49 5.77 -5.20
N ILE A 53 -21.77 6.80 -4.74
CA ILE A 53 -21.32 6.99 -3.36
C ILE A 53 -22.20 8.04 -2.69
N CYS A 54 -22.72 7.70 -1.52
CA CYS A 54 -23.66 8.58 -0.85
C CYS A 54 -22.96 9.81 -0.26
N THR A 55 -23.62 10.96 -0.26
CA THR A 55 -23.10 12.27 0.18
C THR A 55 -22.52 12.31 1.61
N GLY A 56 -22.91 11.36 2.48
CA GLY A 56 -22.31 11.21 3.81
C GLY A 56 -20.99 10.42 3.85
N THR A 57 -20.49 9.95 2.71
CA THR A 57 -19.36 9.03 2.56
C THR A 57 -18.48 9.42 1.37
N ASP A 58 -19.02 10.15 0.41
CA ASP A 58 -18.27 10.74 -0.69
C ASP A 58 -17.38 11.89 -0.19
N CYS A 59 -16.15 11.90 -0.70
CA CYS A 59 -15.19 12.95 -0.42
C CYS A 59 -15.25 14.14 -1.39
N ASP A 60 -15.95 14.03 -2.53
CA ASP A 60 -16.23 15.16 -3.42
C ASP A 60 -17.60 15.03 -4.11
N ASP A 61 -18.65 15.44 -3.39
CA ASP A 61 -20.07 15.52 -3.80
C ASP A 61 -20.38 16.31 -5.09
N ARG A 62 -19.37 16.81 -5.81
CA ARG A 62 -19.54 17.64 -7.00
C ARG A 62 -18.81 17.09 -8.22
N ASN A 63 -18.16 15.94 -8.10
CA ASN A 63 -17.28 15.44 -9.12
C ASN A 63 -17.28 13.91 -9.16
N ALA A 64 -18.20 13.37 -9.96
CA ALA A 64 -18.43 11.93 -10.08
C ALA A 64 -17.24 11.10 -10.60
N ALA A 65 -16.13 11.76 -10.98
CA ALA A 65 -14.88 11.07 -11.29
C ALA A 65 -14.08 10.72 -10.02
N ILE A 66 -14.37 11.37 -8.89
CA ILE A 66 -13.69 11.19 -7.60
C ILE A 66 -14.52 10.25 -6.74
N THR A 67 -14.38 8.96 -6.99
CA THR A 67 -15.07 7.90 -6.24
C THR A 67 -14.42 7.56 -4.89
N THR A 68 -13.70 8.52 -4.30
CA THR A 68 -12.87 8.28 -3.11
C THR A 68 -13.72 8.40 -1.85
N LYS A 69 -13.66 7.40 -0.97
CA LYS A 69 -14.43 7.38 0.28
C LYS A 69 -13.60 6.88 1.47
N PRO A 70 -14.01 7.17 2.71
CA PRO A 70 -13.38 6.61 3.90
C PRO A 70 -13.21 5.08 3.81
N GLY A 71 -11.99 4.63 4.09
CA GLY A 71 -11.57 3.22 4.01
C GLY A 71 -10.90 2.82 2.69
N ASP A 72 -10.97 3.63 1.64
CA ASP A 72 -10.19 3.38 0.42
C ASP A 72 -8.70 3.53 0.70
N ALA A 73 -7.86 2.74 0.03
CA ALA A 73 -6.41 2.83 0.17
C ALA A 73 -5.89 4.16 -0.39
N CYS A 74 -4.94 4.77 0.30
CA CYS A 74 -4.31 6.02 -0.14
C CYS A 74 -2.81 6.03 0.25
N ASP A 75 -2.08 7.07 -0.16
CA ASP A 75 -0.69 7.33 0.25
C ASP A 75 -0.61 8.77 0.79
N ASP A 76 -0.26 8.92 2.07
CA ASP A 76 -0.14 10.23 2.74
C ASP A 76 1.23 10.89 2.49
N GLY A 77 2.09 10.23 1.71
CA GLY A 77 3.44 10.65 1.37
C GLY A 77 4.45 10.45 2.50
N ASN A 78 4.07 9.85 3.63
CA ASN A 78 4.98 9.58 4.73
C ASN A 78 5.70 8.24 4.51
N PRO A 79 7.03 8.24 4.25
CA PRO A 79 7.78 7.01 3.96
C PRO A 79 7.94 6.08 5.18
N ASN A 80 7.54 6.53 6.37
CA ASN A 80 7.63 5.77 7.62
C ASN A 80 6.33 5.08 8.02
N THR A 81 5.28 5.19 7.21
CA THR A 81 4.03 4.45 7.41
C THR A 81 3.74 3.58 6.19
N SER A 82 2.85 2.61 6.36
CA SER A 82 2.29 1.86 5.25
C SER A 82 0.88 1.37 5.57
N GLY A 83 0.04 1.25 4.54
CA GLY A 83 -1.33 0.77 4.67
C GLY A 83 -2.31 1.86 5.07
N GLU A 84 -2.08 3.07 4.58
CA GLU A 84 -2.91 4.25 4.79
C GLU A 84 -4.26 4.08 4.09
N VAL A 85 -5.27 4.69 4.70
CA VAL A 85 -6.62 4.73 4.15
C VAL A 85 -7.19 6.13 4.30
N ILE A 86 -8.17 6.44 3.46
CA ILE A 86 -8.95 7.67 3.58
C ILE A 86 -9.70 7.64 4.90
N GLN A 87 -9.58 8.71 5.68
CA GLN A 87 -10.23 8.86 6.98
C GLN A 87 -11.63 9.43 6.84
N ALA A 88 -12.39 9.47 7.94
CA ALA A 88 -13.75 10.00 7.94
C ALA A 88 -13.84 11.49 7.57
N ASP A 89 -12.74 12.23 7.66
CA ASP A 89 -12.63 13.64 7.24
C ASP A 89 -12.07 13.79 5.82
N CYS A 90 -12.02 12.70 5.05
CA CYS A 90 -11.47 12.64 3.70
C CYS A 90 -9.98 12.98 3.58
N SER A 91 -9.27 13.06 4.69
CA SER A 91 -7.81 13.11 4.67
C SER A 91 -7.22 11.72 4.41
N CYS A 92 -6.06 11.67 3.76
CA CYS A 92 -5.28 10.45 3.69
C CYS A 92 -4.35 10.35 4.91
N GLY A 93 -4.32 9.19 5.58
CA GLY A 93 -3.35 8.95 6.64
C GLY A 93 -3.61 7.67 7.42
N GLY A 94 -3.15 7.67 8.68
CA GLY A 94 -3.20 6.49 9.53
C GLY A 94 -2.05 5.55 9.20
N GLY A 95 -2.36 4.34 8.75
CA GLY A 95 -1.36 3.32 8.46
C GLY A 95 -0.66 2.75 9.71
N THR A 96 0.22 1.80 9.46
CA THR A 96 1.08 1.20 10.49
C THR A 96 2.48 1.77 10.38
N ILE A 97 3.13 2.03 11.53
CA ILE A 97 4.52 2.49 11.53
C ILE A 97 5.39 1.42 10.88
N LYS A 98 5.98 1.77 9.73
CA LYS A 98 7.05 1.01 9.11
C LYS A 98 8.31 1.26 9.92
N ALA A 99 8.71 0.27 10.72
CA ALA A 99 9.94 0.37 11.49
C ALA A 99 11.09 0.78 10.56
N PRO A 100 11.89 1.79 10.93
CA PRO A 100 13.01 2.20 10.10
C PRO A 100 13.95 1.00 9.92
N PRO A 101 14.59 0.85 8.74
CA PRO A 101 15.53 -0.23 8.52
C PRO A 101 16.64 -0.16 9.56
N VAL A 102 16.80 -1.23 10.34
CA VAL A 102 17.89 -1.35 11.32
C VAL A 102 19.20 -1.49 10.56
N ARG A 103 20.13 -0.57 10.79
CA ARG A 103 21.51 -0.67 10.26
C ARG A 103 22.40 -1.26 11.34
N ALA A 104 23.00 -2.40 11.06
CA ALA A 104 24.01 -3.02 11.91
C ALA A 104 25.37 -2.95 11.19
N CYS A 105 26.38 -2.42 11.86
CA CYS A 105 27.77 -2.44 11.42
C CYS A 105 28.58 -3.23 12.43
N ALA A 106 29.33 -4.23 11.97
CA ALA A 106 30.21 -5.02 12.81
C ALA A 106 31.54 -5.29 12.11
N ARG A 107 32.55 -5.55 12.94
CA ARG A 107 33.80 -6.19 12.52
C ARG A 107 33.78 -7.63 13.02
N ILE A 108 34.63 -8.48 12.44
CA ILE A 108 34.95 -9.79 13.00
C ILE A 108 35.40 -9.58 14.45
N SER A 109 34.75 -10.31 15.37
CA SER A 109 34.89 -10.09 16.82
C SER A 109 35.81 -11.07 17.53
N ASP A 110 36.06 -12.23 16.91
CA ASP A 110 36.90 -13.30 17.40
C ASP A 110 37.71 -13.87 16.22
N ASN A 111 38.91 -14.39 16.47
CA ASN A 111 39.75 -14.95 15.40
C ASN A 111 39.21 -16.24 14.79
N LYS A 112 38.16 -16.83 15.38
CA LYS A 112 37.43 -17.97 14.82
C LYS A 112 36.12 -17.55 14.16
N ASP A 113 35.82 -16.26 14.14
CA ASP A 113 34.67 -15.72 13.41
C ASP A 113 35.03 -15.48 11.94
N ASP A 114 36.27 -15.69 11.53
CA ASP A 114 36.71 -15.83 10.15
C ASP A 114 37.43 -17.16 9.92
N ALA A 115 37.33 -17.66 8.69
CA ALA A 115 37.77 -19.00 8.34
C ALA A 115 38.12 -19.12 6.85
N GLU A 116 39.06 -20.01 6.57
CA GLU A 116 39.46 -20.37 5.21
C GLU A 116 39.30 -21.87 5.04
N GLU A 117 38.61 -22.28 3.98
CA GLU A 117 38.44 -23.67 3.61
C GLU A 117 39.18 -23.92 2.29
N ASP A 118 40.12 -24.86 2.30
CA ASP A 118 40.88 -25.24 1.11
C ASP A 118 40.08 -26.14 0.14
N GLY A 119 40.65 -26.43 -1.03
CA GLY A 119 40.02 -27.27 -2.04
C GLY A 119 39.79 -28.73 -1.63
N ASP A 120 40.43 -29.20 -0.55
CA ASP A 120 40.25 -30.53 0.04
C ASP A 120 39.22 -30.53 1.19
N GLY A 121 38.67 -29.36 1.56
CA GLY A 121 37.65 -29.17 2.60
C GLY A 121 38.21 -29.01 4.02
N ASN A 122 39.51 -28.71 4.17
CA ASN A 122 40.09 -28.43 5.48
C ASN A 122 39.84 -26.97 5.85
N VAL A 123 39.26 -26.74 7.04
CA VAL A 123 38.95 -25.41 7.56
C VAL A 123 40.04 -24.94 8.52
N SER A 124 40.67 -23.81 8.20
CA SER A 124 41.56 -23.05 9.08
C SER A 124 40.78 -21.92 9.76
N LEU A 125 40.94 -21.80 11.08
CA LEU A 125 40.34 -20.74 11.93
C LEU A 125 41.42 -19.91 12.65
N SER A 126 42.67 -20.00 12.18
CA SER A 126 43.81 -19.39 12.88
C SER A 126 44.81 -18.76 11.93
N SER A 127 44.42 -18.55 10.67
CA SER A 127 45.23 -17.75 9.74
C SER A 127 45.35 -16.32 10.28
N THR A 128 46.48 -15.70 9.98
CA THR A 128 46.74 -14.31 10.37
C THR A 128 46.19 -13.32 9.34
N ASP A 129 46.03 -13.77 8.10
CA ASP A 129 45.51 -13.02 6.97
C ASP A 129 44.34 -13.78 6.35
N LEU A 130 43.56 -13.09 5.50
CA LEU A 130 42.53 -13.73 4.68
C LEU A 130 42.99 -13.73 3.23
N GLU A 131 43.35 -14.90 2.72
CA GLU A 131 43.70 -15.13 1.34
C GLU A 131 42.44 -15.26 0.49
N LEU A 132 42.00 -14.12 -0.08
CA LEU A 132 40.77 -14.11 -0.86
C LEU A 132 40.94 -14.89 -2.18
N ALA A 133 40.07 -15.88 -2.34
CA ALA A 133 39.85 -16.69 -3.54
C ALA A 133 40.93 -17.72 -3.89
N ASN A 134 42.22 -17.39 -3.99
CA ASN A 134 43.26 -18.36 -4.33
C ASN A 134 44.57 -18.06 -3.61
N ASP A 135 45.05 -19.03 -2.81
CA ASP A 135 46.41 -19.05 -2.26
C ASP A 135 47.31 -19.95 -3.13
N PRO A 136 48.51 -19.50 -3.54
CA PRO A 136 49.48 -20.32 -4.27
C PRO A 136 49.86 -21.67 -3.62
N LYS A 137 49.68 -21.82 -2.30
CA LYS A 137 49.97 -23.01 -1.52
C LYS A 137 48.76 -23.93 -1.38
N ASP A 138 47.59 -23.35 -1.12
CA ASP A 138 46.39 -24.08 -0.70
C ASP A 138 45.29 -24.11 -1.78
N GLY A 139 45.51 -23.42 -2.90
CA GLY A 139 44.63 -23.41 -4.06
C GLY A 139 43.43 -22.49 -3.88
N ASP A 140 42.33 -22.81 -4.56
CA ASP A 140 41.08 -22.05 -4.44
C ASP A 140 40.50 -22.23 -3.04
N GLN A 141 40.13 -21.12 -2.40
CA GLN A 141 39.65 -21.09 -1.02
C GLN A 141 38.22 -20.56 -0.93
N ALA A 142 37.43 -21.14 -0.02
CA ALA A 142 36.18 -20.56 0.42
C ALA A 142 36.39 -19.80 1.74
N ILE A 143 35.87 -18.58 1.80
CA ILE A 143 36.03 -17.70 2.96
C ILE A 143 34.73 -17.66 3.76
N GLY A 144 34.82 -18.08 5.02
CA GLY A 144 33.74 -17.98 5.99
C GLY A 144 33.90 -16.71 6.83
N LEU A 145 32.86 -15.88 6.88
CA LEU A 145 32.81 -14.70 7.76
C LEU A 145 31.57 -14.76 8.64
N ARG A 146 31.76 -14.64 9.95
CA ARG A 146 30.71 -14.65 10.95
C ARG A 146 30.69 -13.31 11.69
N PHE A 147 29.57 -12.61 11.56
CA PHE A 147 29.34 -11.36 12.29
C PHE A 147 28.37 -11.63 13.45
N ALA A 148 28.92 -11.82 14.65
CA ALA A 148 28.12 -12.06 15.85
C ALA A 148 27.44 -10.77 16.35
N GLY A 149 26.31 -10.93 17.04
CA GLY A 149 25.70 -9.83 17.80
C GLY A 149 25.06 -8.70 16.97
N LEU A 150 24.75 -8.92 15.69
CA LEU A 150 24.14 -7.89 14.83
C LEU A 150 22.75 -7.42 15.27
N GLY A 151 22.08 -8.15 16.16
CA GLY A 151 20.74 -7.80 16.65
C GLY A 151 19.64 -7.86 15.58
N ILE A 152 19.89 -8.55 14.46
CA ILE A 152 18.91 -8.76 13.39
C ILE A 152 17.92 -9.84 13.84
N PRO A 153 16.61 -9.53 13.97
CA PRO A 153 15.61 -10.52 14.38
C PRO A 153 15.45 -11.66 13.36
N PRO A 154 15.10 -12.89 13.80
CA PRO A 154 14.74 -13.97 12.88
C PRO A 154 13.60 -13.57 11.94
N GLY A 155 13.78 -13.83 10.64
CA GLY A 155 12.79 -13.49 9.61
C GLY A 155 12.80 -12.03 9.14
N ALA A 156 13.70 -11.18 9.68
CA ALA A 156 13.87 -9.83 9.17
C ALA A 156 14.37 -9.86 7.71
N ALA A 157 13.73 -9.07 6.84
CA ALA A 157 14.17 -8.90 5.47
C ALA A 157 15.44 -8.04 5.41
N ILE A 158 16.51 -8.56 4.80
CA ILE A 158 17.74 -7.80 4.54
C ILE A 158 17.55 -6.98 3.26
N THR A 159 17.45 -5.66 3.39
CA THR A 159 17.27 -4.76 2.24
C THR A 159 18.59 -4.37 1.57
N GLY A 160 19.72 -4.65 2.21
CA GLY A 160 21.06 -4.42 1.68
C GLY A 160 22.14 -4.91 2.65
N ALA A 161 23.26 -5.37 2.12
CA ALA A 161 24.42 -5.83 2.87
C ALA A 161 25.71 -5.42 2.15
N TYR A 162 26.72 -5.00 2.89
CA TYR A 162 28.00 -4.56 2.36
C TYR A 162 29.13 -5.15 3.21
N LEU A 163 30.18 -5.62 2.55
CA LEU A 163 31.42 -6.02 3.19
C LEU A 163 32.51 -5.00 2.84
N GLN A 164 33.32 -4.64 3.83
CA GLN A 164 34.47 -3.76 3.65
C GLN A 164 35.73 -4.50 4.12
N PHE A 165 36.69 -4.64 3.22
CA PHE A 165 38.00 -5.22 3.50
C PHE A 165 39.05 -4.11 3.60
N THR A 166 40.10 -4.37 4.36
CA THR A 166 41.33 -3.57 4.37
C THR A 166 42.47 -4.51 4.04
N VAL A 167 43.32 -4.13 3.09
CA VAL A 167 44.51 -4.90 2.71
C VAL A 167 45.66 -4.44 3.61
N ASP A 168 46.41 -5.37 4.17
CA ASP A 168 47.55 -5.06 5.06
C ASP A 168 48.86 -4.81 4.26
N GLU A 169 49.02 -5.42 3.10
CA GLU A 169 50.27 -5.39 2.32
C GLU A 169 50.16 -4.56 1.01
N ASN A 170 51.18 -3.74 0.74
CA ASN A 170 51.36 -2.87 -0.44
C ASN A 170 52.59 -3.29 -1.24
#